data_AF-A0A314ZV59-F1
#
_entry.id   AF-A0A314ZV59-F1
#
_cell.length_a   1.000
_cell.length_b   1.000
_cell.length_c   1.000
_cell.angle_alpha   90.00
_cell.angle_beta   90.00
_cell.angle_gamma   90.00
#
_symmetry.space_group_name_H-M   'P 1'
#
loop_
_entity.id
_entity.type
_entity.pdbx_description
1 polymer ?
#
loop_
_entity_poly.entity_id
_entity_poly.type
_entity_poly.pdbx_seq_one_letter_code
_entity_poly.pdbx_strand_id
1 'polypeptide(L)'
;MILLSVPVDVYRLLYIRYFFAGALGVWLAINHKTPIKILILGALLSSIYIFVVNYLNYQPSFIYPAWSSQHSPSYLWTLLIIVAGISYFPEDATNLIQSLIKKLGQASWHIFLVQMTYFWILGSHVKSFFFSGLSYPISFDIQTLTEISLKVSTLSVLNLVICLYIGYIFHKKSLHSAT
;
A
#
# COMPACT_ATOMS: atom_id res chain seq x y z
N MET A 1 19.81 0.22 -19.28
CA MET A 1 20.70 0.64 -18.18
C MET A 1 20.48 2.13 -17.85
N ILE A 2 19.27 2.52 -17.43
CA ILE A 2 18.90 3.93 -17.11
C ILE A 2 18.18 4.03 -15.75
N LEU A 3 17.67 2.92 -15.22
CA LEU A 3 16.96 2.88 -13.92
C LEU A 3 17.87 2.94 -12.68
N LEU A 4 19.20 2.88 -12.84
CA LEU A 4 20.14 2.89 -11.71
C LEU A 4 20.33 4.26 -11.06
N SER A 5 19.89 5.35 -11.69
CA SER A 5 20.11 6.72 -11.21
C SER A 5 18.86 7.42 -10.68
N VAL A 6 17.70 6.74 -10.59
CA VAL A 6 16.49 7.34 -10.00
C VAL A 6 16.58 7.22 -8.48
N PRO A 7 16.54 8.34 -7.73
CA PRO A 7 16.48 8.29 -6.27
C PRO A 7 15.30 7.44 -5.83
N VAL A 8 15.52 6.58 -4.82
CA VAL A 8 14.49 5.64 -4.33
C VAL A 8 13.18 6.35 -4.05
N ASP A 9 13.22 7.55 -3.47
CA ASP A 9 12.05 8.38 -3.13
C ASP A 9 11.23 8.80 -4.36
N VAL A 10 11.90 9.16 -5.46
CA VAL A 10 11.26 9.48 -6.75
C VAL A 10 10.71 8.21 -7.39
N TYR A 11 11.43 7.09 -7.27
CA TYR A 11 10.94 5.79 -7.72
C TYR A 11 9.65 5.37 -6.98
N ARG A 12 9.48 5.74 -5.70
CA ARG A 12 8.24 5.48 -4.93
C ARG A 12 7.00 6.15 -5.53
N LEU A 13 7.19 7.24 -6.27
CA LEU A 13 6.13 8.09 -6.82
C LEU A 13 5.83 7.81 -8.29
N LEU A 14 6.59 6.91 -8.92
CA LEU A 14 6.32 6.53 -10.29
C LEU A 14 4.91 5.94 -10.37
N TYR A 15 3.98 6.75 -10.87
CA TYR A 15 2.57 6.40 -11.07
C TYR A 15 2.42 5.11 -11.87
N ILE A 16 3.34 4.85 -12.81
CA ILE A 16 3.44 3.63 -13.62
C ILE A 16 3.45 2.35 -12.75
N ARG A 17 4.00 2.42 -11.53
CA ARG A 17 4.00 1.29 -10.59
C ARG A 17 2.60 0.94 -10.10
N TYR A 18 1.82 1.96 -9.78
CA TYR A 18 0.46 1.81 -9.28
C TYR A 18 -0.56 1.70 -10.41
N PHE A 19 -0.17 2.02 -11.64
CA PHE A 19 -0.98 1.83 -12.83
C PHE A 19 -1.46 0.38 -12.94
N PHE A 20 -0.61 -0.61 -12.62
CA PHE A 20 -1.04 -2.01 -12.63
C PHE A 20 -2.11 -2.30 -11.57
N ALA A 21 -1.95 -1.78 -10.34
CA ALA A 21 -2.96 -1.93 -9.28
C ALA A 21 -4.26 -1.20 -9.62
N GLY A 22 -4.18 0.02 -10.16
CA GLY A 22 -5.32 0.80 -10.63
C GLY A 22 -6.04 0.13 -11.79
N ALA A 23 -5.31 -0.39 -12.77
CA ALA A 23 -5.87 -1.13 -13.90
C ALA A 23 -6.59 -2.41 -13.44
N LEU A 24 -6.03 -3.15 -12.49
CA LEU A 24 -6.71 -4.32 -11.89
C LEU A 24 -7.97 -3.92 -11.12
N GLY A 25 -7.94 -2.81 -10.38
CA GLY A 25 -9.11 -2.26 -9.69
C GLY A 25 -10.22 -1.83 -10.65
N VAL A 26 -9.88 -1.13 -11.73
CA VAL A 26 -10.82 -0.73 -12.80
C VAL A 26 -11.37 -1.95 -13.53
N TRP A 27 -10.50 -2.90 -13.87
CA TRP A 27 -10.90 -4.17 -14.48
C TRP A 27 -11.91 -4.91 -13.60
N LEU A 28 -11.69 -4.95 -12.29
CA LEU A 28 -12.63 -5.55 -11.34
C LEU A 28 -13.96 -4.79 -11.26
N ALA A 29 -13.93 -3.45 -11.32
CA ALA A 29 -15.14 -2.62 -11.28
C ALA A 29 -16.02 -2.78 -12.53
N ILE A 30 -15.42 -3.01 -13.70
CA ILE A 30 -16.13 -3.15 -14.98
C ILE A 30 -16.58 -4.60 -15.22
N ASN A 31 -15.81 -5.60 -14.78
CA ASN A 31 -16.13 -7.00 -15.05
C ASN A 31 -17.00 -7.60 -13.94
N HIS A 32 -18.27 -7.87 -14.27
CA HIS A 32 -19.19 -8.55 -13.36
C HIS A 32 -18.88 -10.04 -13.12
N LYS A 33 -18.06 -10.66 -13.97
CA LYS A 33 -17.64 -12.06 -13.85
C LYS A 33 -16.14 -12.16 -13.74
N THR A 34 -15.65 -12.35 -12.53
CA THR A 34 -14.22 -12.55 -12.28
C THR A 34 -13.83 -14.00 -12.64
N PRO A 35 -12.90 -14.23 -13.59
CA PRO A 35 -12.41 -15.56 -13.91
C PRO A 35 -11.58 -16.14 -12.76
N ILE A 36 -12.25 -16.73 -11.77
CA ILE A 36 -11.65 -17.17 -10.50
C ILE A 36 -10.47 -18.13 -10.69
N LYS A 37 -10.52 -19.00 -11.70
CA LYS A 37 -9.42 -19.95 -12.01
C LYS A 37 -8.14 -19.22 -12.43
N ILE A 38 -8.26 -18.20 -13.28
CA ILE A 38 -7.13 -17.37 -13.73
C ILE A 38 -6.60 -16.56 -12.56
N LEU A 39 -7.49 -16.05 -11.71
CA LEU A 39 -7.10 -15.27 -10.53
C LEU A 39 -6.35 -16.12 -9.50
N ILE A 40 -6.81 -17.35 -9.23
CA ILE A 40 -6.12 -18.29 -8.34
C ILE A 40 -4.73 -18.64 -8.90
N LEU A 41 -4.62 -18.91 -10.20
CA LEU A 41 -3.34 -19.19 -10.83
C LEU A 41 -2.40 -17.98 -10.73
N GLY A 42 -2.91 -16.78 -10.99
CA GLY A 42 -2.17 -15.53 -10.85
C GLY A 42 -1.71 -15.29 -9.41
N ALA A 43 -2.58 -15.54 -8.43
CA ALA A 43 -2.26 -15.41 -7.02
C ALA A 43 -1.22 -16.44 -6.56
N LEU A 44 -1.24 -17.66 -7.10
CA LEU A 44 -0.22 -18.67 -6.82
C LEU A 44 1.14 -18.23 -7.37
N LEU A 45 1.18 -17.67 -8.58
CA LEU A 45 2.40 -17.08 -9.14
C LEU A 45 2.88 -15.88 -8.30
N SER A 46 1.98 -15.02 -7.83
CA SER A 46 2.29 -13.95 -6.88
C SER A 46 2.89 -14.50 -5.59
N SER A 47 2.32 -15.55 -5.00
CA SER A 47 2.82 -16.16 -3.77
C SER A 47 4.21 -16.75 -3.96
N ILE A 48 4.47 -17.43 -5.08
CA ILE A 48 5.80 -17.93 -5.43
C ILE A 48 6.79 -16.76 -5.53
N TYR A 49 6.42 -15.68 -6.23
CA TYR A 49 7.27 -14.50 -6.35
C TYR A 49 7.59 -13.89 -4.97
N ILE A 50 6.57 -13.70 -4.11
CA ILE A 50 6.73 -13.19 -2.75
C ILE A 50 7.66 -14.10 -1.94
N PHE A 51 7.50 -15.42 -2.06
CA PHE A 51 8.31 -16.40 -1.37
C PHE A 51 9.79 -16.34 -1.81
N VAL A 52 10.02 -16.38 -3.12
CA VAL A 52 11.36 -16.35 -3.72
C VAL A 52 12.10 -15.08 -3.30
N VAL A 53 11.43 -13.93 -3.38
CA VAL A 53 12.06 -12.65 -3.08
C VAL A 53 12.34 -12.45 -1.59
N ASN A 54 11.41 -12.83 -0.70
CA ASN A 54 11.59 -12.60 0.74
C ASN A 54 12.35 -13.72 1.47
N TYR A 55 12.25 -14.97 1.02
CA TYR A 55 12.78 -16.12 1.77
C TYR A 55 13.98 -16.77 1.07
N LEU A 56 14.06 -16.72 -0.26
CA LEU A 56 15.24 -17.21 -0.99
C LEU A 56 16.24 -16.10 -1.31
N ASN A 57 15.96 -14.86 -0.89
CA ASN A 57 16.76 -13.66 -1.16
C ASN A 57 17.11 -13.49 -2.66
N TYR A 58 16.24 -13.99 -3.55
CA TYR A 58 16.45 -13.94 -4.99
C TYR A 58 15.59 -12.85 -5.61
N GLN A 59 16.22 -11.78 -6.08
CA GLN A 59 15.56 -10.70 -6.81
C GLN A 59 15.74 -10.92 -8.33
N PRO A 60 14.66 -11.04 -9.11
CA PRO A 60 14.78 -11.14 -10.57
C PRO A 60 15.47 -9.90 -11.14
N SER A 61 16.47 -10.10 -12.00
CA SER A 61 17.33 -9.04 -12.55
C SER A 61 16.59 -7.97 -13.36
N PHE A 62 15.39 -8.28 -13.85
CA PHE A 62 14.53 -7.36 -14.60
C PHE A 62 13.60 -6.51 -13.71
N ILE A 63 13.56 -6.75 -12.39
CA ILE A 63 12.73 -5.99 -11.44
C ILE A 63 13.64 -5.13 -10.56
N TYR A 64 13.37 -3.82 -10.54
CA TYR A 64 14.15 -2.88 -9.74
C TYR A 64 14.09 -3.23 -8.24
N PRO A 65 15.22 -3.41 -7.53
CA PRO A 65 15.26 -4.05 -6.22
C PRO A 65 14.70 -3.22 -5.06
N ALA A 66 14.37 -1.93 -5.27
CA ALA A 66 14.02 -1.03 -4.17
C ALA A 66 12.75 -1.40 -3.39
N TRP A 67 11.93 -2.30 -3.92
CA TRP A 67 10.65 -2.68 -3.30
C TRP A 67 10.40 -4.19 -3.20
N SER A 68 11.44 -5.02 -3.39
CA SER A 68 11.44 -6.45 -3.02
C SER A 68 10.15 -7.18 -3.46
N SER A 69 9.35 -7.73 -2.55
CA SER A 69 8.13 -8.46 -2.88
C SER A 69 6.91 -7.56 -3.16
N GLN A 70 7.05 -6.24 -3.22
CA GLN A 70 5.94 -5.29 -3.35
C GLN A 70 5.79 -4.74 -4.78
N HIS A 71 6.16 -5.53 -5.78
CA HIS A 71 6.04 -5.20 -7.20
C HIS A 71 4.76 -5.79 -7.82
N SER A 72 4.51 -5.42 -9.08
CA SER A 72 3.35 -5.85 -9.86
C SER A 72 3.07 -7.36 -9.85
N PRO A 73 4.06 -8.27 -9.81
CA PRO A 73 3.76 -9.71 -9.74
C PRO A 73 3.00 -10.09 -8.48
N SER A 74 3.07 -9.31 -7.40
CA SER A 74 2.37 -9.56 -6.14
C SER A 74 0.93 -9.06 -6.12
N TYR A 75 0.51 -8.23 -7.09
CA TYR A 75 -0.80 -7.58 -7.03
C TYR A 75 -1.95 -8.55 -7.32
N LEU A 76 -1.70 -9.69 -7.99
CA LEU A 76 -2.73 -10.71 -8.21
C LEU A 76 -3.08 -11.46 -6.91
N TRP A 77 -2.12 -11.64 -6.00
CA TRP A 77 -2.38 -12.08 -4.64
C TRP A 77 -3.31 -11.10 -3.91
N THR A 78 -3.00 -9.81 -3.97
CA THR A 78 -3.86 -8.76 -3.37
C THR A 78 -5.25 -8.73 -4.01
N LEU A 79 -5.33 -8.86 -5.34
CA LEU A 79 -6.60 -8.90 -6.06
C LEU A 79 -7.46 -10.09 -5.66
N LEU A 80 -6.87 -11.27 -5.45
CA LEU A 80 -7.60 -12.43 -4.93
C LEU A 80 -8.21 -12.16 -3.56
N ILE A 81 -7.45 -11.52 -2.65
CA ILE A 81 -7.97 -11.12 -1.33
C ILE A 81 -9.14 -10.14 -1.48
N ILE A 82 -9.03 -9.16 -2.38
CA ILE A 82 -10.10 -8.18 -2.63
C ILE A 82 -11.35 -8.88 -3.18
N VAL A 83 -11.20 -9.77 -4.17
CA VAL A 83 -12.31 -10.52 -4.77
C VAL A 83 -12.98 -11.42 -3.74
N ALA A 84 -12.20 -12.13 -2.93
CA ALA A 84 -12.72 -12.91 -1.81
C ALA A 84 -13.49 -12.01 -0.85
N GLY A 85 -12.90 -10.87 -0.46
CA GLY A 85 -13.53 -9.85 0.36
C GLY A 85 -14.89 -9.45 -0.17
N ILE A 86 -14.98 -9.01 -1.42
CA ILE A 86 -16.26 -8.59 -2.05
C ILE A 86 -17.26 -9.75 -2.13
N SER A 87 -16.80 -10.97 -2.41
CA SER A 87 -17.68 -12.15 -2.55
C SER A 87 -18.31 -12.59 -1.23
N TYR A 88 -17.61 -12.36 -0.11
CA TYR A 88 -18.09 -12.72 1.23
C TYR A 88 -18.65 -11.53 2.02
N PHE A 89 -18.48 -10.30 1.53
CA PHE A 89 -18.99 -9.11 2.20
C PHE A 89 -20.47 -8.90 1.86
N PRO A 90 -21.34 -8.71 2.87
CA PRO A 90 -22.76 -8.51 2.60
C PRO A 90 -23.01 -7.20 1.83
N GLU A 91 -23.89 -7.25 0.82
CA GLU A 91 -24.27 -6.08 0.02
C GLU A 91 -24.88 -4.97 0.89
N ASP A 92 -25.69 -5.40 1.86
CA ASP A 92 -26.29 -4.58 2.90
C ASP A 92 -25.39 -4.51 4.14
N ALA A 93 -24.93 -3.30 4.45
CA ALA A 93 -24.22 -3.05 5.69
C ALA A 93 -25.22 -3.09 6.85
N THR A 94 -25.29 -4.22 7.53
CA THR A 94 -26.24 -4.47 8.64
C THR A 94 -25.78 -3.85 9.96
N ASN A 95 -24.50 -3.53 10.10
CA ASN A 95 -23.93 -2.92 11.31
C ASN A 95 -22.93 -1.79 11.00
N LEU A 96 -22.57 -1.02 12.03
CA LEU A 96 -21.67 0.12 11.92
C LEU A 96 -20.30 -0.25 11.31
N ILE A 97 -19.74 -1.38 11.72
CA ILE A 97 -18.42 -1.85 11.26
C ILE A 97 -18.46 -2.13 9.75
N GLN A 98 -19.49 -2.83 9.28
CA GLN A 98 -19.67 -3.10 7.85
C GLN A 98 -19.86 -1.80 7.06
N SER A 99 -20.61 -0.84 7.61
CA SER A 99 -20.81 0.48 7.00
C SER A 99 -19.49 1.25 6.87
N LEU A 100 -18.65 1.21 7.91
CA LEU A 100 -17.33 1.84 7.91
C LEU A 100 -16.40 1.17 6.89
N ILE A 101 -16.34 -0.17 6.87
CA ILE A 101 -15.51 -0.90 5.90
C ILE A 101 -15.94 -0.59 4.47
N LYS A 102 -17.25 -0.54 4.18
CA LYS A 102 -17.79 -0.16 2.86
C LYS A 102 -17.34 1.25 2.45
N LYS A 103 -17.49 2.23 3.35
CA LYS A 103 -17.06 3.62 3.11
C LYS A 103 -15.55 3.74 2.89
N LEU A 104 -14.76 3.03 3.69
CA LEU A 104 -13.30 3.00 3.55
C LEU A 104 -12.86 2.33 2.25
N GLY A 105 -13.52 1.24 1.86
CA GLY A 105 -13.30 0.58 0.57
C GLY A 105 -13.58 1.50 -0.61
N GLN A 106 -14.70 2.23 -0.59
CA GLN A 106 -15.04 3.23 -1.62
C GLN A 106 -14.04 4.40 -1.68
N ALA A 107 -13.52 4.83 -0.53
CA ALA A 107 -12.54 5.90 -0.44
C ALA A 107 -11.07 5.43 -0.64
N SER A 108 -10.83 4.12 -0.78
CA SER A 108 -9.49 3.50 -0.74
C SER A 108 -8.50 4.11 -1.73
N TRP A 109 -8.95 4.46 -2.94
CA TRP A 109 -8.13 5.13 -3.95
C TRP A 109 -7.66 6.52 -3.51
N HIS A 110 -8.57 7.32 -2.93
CA HIS A 110 -8.24 8.66 -2.45
C HIS A 110 -7.32 8.60 -1.23
N ILE A 111 -7.58 7.66 -0.32
CA ILE A 111 -6.72 7.37 0.84
C ILE A 111 -5.31 7.00 0.38
N PHE A 112 -5.21 6.11 -0.61
CA PHE A 112 -3.94 5.70 -1.20
C PHE A 112 -3.15 6.87 -1.81
N LEU A 113 -3.82 7.74 -2.58
CA LEU A 113 -3.18 8.93 -3.17
C LEU A 113 -2.67 9.91 -2.11
N VAL A 114 -3.47 10.16 -1.07
CA VAL A 114 -3.06 11.00 0.06
C VAL A 114 -1.86 10.40 0.77
N GLN A 115 -1.85 9.08 0.99
CA GLN A 115 -0.73 8.38 1.62
C GLN A 115 0.56 8.50 0.80
N MET A 116 0.49 8.36 -0.52
CA MET A 116 1.65 8.54 -1.39
C MET A 116 2.14 9.99 -1.39
N THR A 117 1.23 10.96 -1.40
CA THR A 117 1.56 12.38 -1.31
C THR A 117 2.19 12.74 0.03
N TYR A 118 1.67 12.18 1.13
CA TYR A 118 2.21 12.34 2.47
C TYR A 118 3.64 11.82 2.55
N PHE A 119 3.89 10.59 2.08
CA PHE A 119 5.24 10.02 2.07
C PHE A 119 6.19 10.75 1.14
N TRP A 120 5.70 11.39 0.08
CA TRP A 120 6.53 12.23 -0.76
C TRP A 120 7.00 13.48 -0.03
N ILE A 121 6.05 14.25 0.52
CA ILE A 121 6.33 15.55 1.13
C ILE A 121 7.11 15.38 2.42
N LEU A 122 6.70 14.41 3.25
CA LEU A 122 7.22 14.24 4.60
C LEU A 122 8.22 13.10 4.72
N GLY A 123 8.46 12.29 3.70
CA GLY A 123 9.33 11.11 3.82
C GLY A 123 10.75 11.41 4.29
N SER A 124 11.35 12.51 3.81
CA SER A 124 12.67 12.98 4.23
C SER A 124 12.66 13.52 5.66
N HIS A 125 11.63 14.29 6.04
CA HIS A 125 11.46 14.85 7.38
C HIS A 125 11.16 13.76 8.42
N VAL A 126 10.37 12.76 8.04
CA VAL A 126 10.08 11.56 8.83
C VAL A 126 11.38 10.81 9.12
N LYS A 127 12.23 10.60 8.10
CA LYS A 127 13.55 9.99 8.29
C LYS A 127 14.41 10.82 9.24
N SER A 128 14.42 12.15 9.08
CA SER A 128 15.15 13.04 9.98
C SER A 128 14.63 13.00 11.42
N PHE A 129 13.31 12.95 11.63
CA PHE A 129 12.68 12.84 12.94
C PHE A 129 12.95 11.49 13.61
N PHE A 130 13.03 10.41 12.82
CA PHE A 130 13.41 9.07 13.29
C PHE A 130 14.84 9.04 13.83
N PHE A 131 15.78 9.64 13.09
CA PHE A 131 17.21 9.57 13.42
C PHE A 131 17.71 10.79 14.20
N SER A 132 16.89 11.83 14.41
CA SER A 132 17.26 12.97 15.23
C SER A 132 17.41 12.54 16.69
N GLY A 133 18.62 12.74 17.24
CA GLY A 133 18.96 12.35 18.61
C GLY A 133 19.60 10.96 18.74
N LEU A 134 19.76 10.20 17.65
CA LEU A 134 20.57 8.99 17.64
C LEU A 134 22.05 9.36 17.45
N SER A 135 22.81 9.32 18.54
CA SER A 135 24.27 9.37 18.53
C SER A 135 24.79 8.08 17.87
N TYR A 136 25.72 8.20 16.92
CA TYR A 136 26.50 7.05 16.47
C TYR A 136 27.74 6.88 17.34
N PRO A 137 28.08 5.67 17.81
CA PRO A 137 27.39 4.39 17.58
C PRO A 137 26.09 4.27 18.38
N ILE A 138 25.06 3.68 17.75
CA ILE A 138 23.76 3.43 18.37
C ILE A 138 23.96 2.43 19.52
N SER A 139 23.62 2.80 20.75
CA SER A 139 23.54 1.85 21.85
C SER A 139 22.31 0.97 21.67
N PHE A 140 22.50 -0.34 21.48
CA PHE A 140 21.42 -1.33 21.40
C PHE A 140 20.93 -1.73 22.81
N ASP A 141 20.59 -0.74 23.62
CA ASP A 141 19.93 -0.98 24.91
C ASP A 141 18.40 -1.03 24.75
N ILE A 142 17.74 -1.65 25.74
CA ILE A 142 16.29 -1.84 25.73
C ILE A 142 15.57 -0.49 25.67
N GLN A 143 16.13 0.55 26.30
CA GLN A 143 15.50 1.87 26.38
C GLN A 143 15.47 2.56 25.00
N THR A 144 16.58 2.53 24.27
CA THR A 144 16.72 3.05 22.91
C THR A 144 15.81 2.30 21.93
N LEU A 145 15.73 0.97 22.05
CA LEU A 145 14.81 0.17 21.24
C LEU A 145 13.33 0.50 21.51
N THR A 146 12.98 0.73 22.78
CA THR A 146 11.61 1.08 23.17
C THR A 146 11.22 2.46 22.66
N GLU A 147 12.12 3.45 22.74
CA GLU A 147 11.91 4.79 22.22
C GLU A 147 11.74 4.81 20.69
N ILE A 148 12.58 4.06 19.97
CA ILE A 148 12.46 3.92 18.51
C ILE A 148 11.12 3.28 18.16
N SER A 149 10.75 2.18 18.82
CA SER A 149 9.47 1.49 18.58
C SER A 149 8.26 2.40 18.82
N LEU A 150 8.29 3.19 19.91
CA LEU A 150 7.22 4.15 20.22
C LEU A 150 7.11 5.25 19.16
N LYS A 151 8.25 5.81 18.71
CA LYS A 151 8.28 6.82 17.64
C LYS A 151 7.74 6.25 16.32
N VAL A 152 8.10 5.02 15.96
CA VAL A 152 7.60 4.33 14.76
C VAL A 152 6.10 4.11 14.83
N SER A 153 5.62 3.58 15.94
CA SER A 153 4.20 3.29 16.14
C SER A 153 3.36 4.56 16.10
N THR A 154 3.74 5.59 16.86
CA THR A 154 3.01 6.86 16.95
C THR A 154 2.89 7.54 15.59
N LEU A 155 4.00 7.59 14.82
CA LEU A 155 3.99 8.21 13.50
C LEU A 155 3.18 7.40 12.48
N SER A 156 3.24 6.07 12.55
CA SER A 156 2.46 5.20 11.66
C SER A 156 0.96 5.36 11.91
N VAL A 157 0.55 5.43 13.19
CA VAL A 157 -0.84 5.69 13.58
C VAL A 157 -1.28 7.08 13.13
N LEU A 158 -0.47 8.12 13.38
CA LEU A 158 -0.78 9.48 12.97
C LEU A 158 -0.94 9.58 11.45
N ASN A 159 -0.02 9.00 10.68
CA ASN A 159 -0.08 8.95 9.23
C ASN A 159 -1.36 8.24 8.76
N LEU A 160 -1.67 7.09 9.32
CA LEU A 160 -2.89 6.35 9.01
C LEU A 160 -4.14 7.22 9.25
N VAL A 161 -4.24 7.87 10.41
CA VAL A 161 -5.39 8.73 10.75
C VAL A 161 -5.51 9.90 9.78
N ILE A 162 -4.41 10.58 9.46
CA ILE A 162 -4.41 11.71 8.51
C ILE A 162 -4.84 11.23 7.12
N CYS A 163 -4.28 10.13 6.63
CA CYS A 163 -4.58 9.60 5.31
C CYS A 163 -6.04 9.13 5.18
N LEU A 164 -6.56 8.46 6.22
CA LEU A 164 -7.97 8.07 6.28
C LEU A 164 -8.89 9.29 6.27
N TYR A 165 -8.59 10.30 7.10
CA TYR A 165 -9.43 11.49 7.23
C TYR A 165 -9.44 12.34 5.95
N ILE A 166 -8.26 12.72 5.46
CA ILE A 166 -8.12 13.57 4.27
C ILE A 166 -8.59 12.81 3.02
N GLY A 167 -8.23 11.53 2.89
CA GLY A 167 -8.66 10.68 1.77
C GLY A 167 -10.18 10.56 1.70
N TYR A 168 -10.84 10.38 2.84
CA TYR A 168 -12.30 10.34 2.91
C TYR A 168 -12.95 11.68 2.54
N ILE A 169 -12.37 12.82 2.96
CA ILE A 169 -12.87 14.16 2.57
C ILE A 169 -12.80 14.33 1.05
N PHE A 170 -11.68 13.96 0.42
CA PHE A 170 -11.55 14.05 -1.03
C PHE A 170 -12.56 13.18 -1.76
N HIS A 171 -12.77 11.95 -1.28
CA HIS A 171 -13.80 11.05 -1.83
C HIS A 171 -15.21 11.66 -1.72
N LYS A 172 -15.57 12.24 -0.57
CA LYS A 172 -16.88 12.88 -0.39
C LYS A 172 -17.07 14.07 -1.34
N LYS A 173 -16.02 14.88 -1.55
CA LYS A 173 -16.07 16.01 -2.49
C LYS A 173 -16.20 15.56 -3.95
N SER A 174 -15.48 14.52 -4.37
CA SER A 174 -15.56 14.04 -5.76
C SER A 174 -16.94 13.50 -6.11
N LEU A 175 -17.64 12.88 -5.15
CA LEU A 175 -19.04 12.46 -5.31
C LEU A 175 -20.00 13.65 -5.51
N HIS A 176 -19.83 14.76 -4.78
CA HIS A 176 -20.68 15.96 -4.93
C HIS A 176 -20.45 16.72 -6.24
N SER A 177 -19.27 16.61 -6.84
CA SER A 177 -18.97 17.25 -8.13
C SER A 177 -19.43 16.44 -9.34
N ALA A 178 -19.83 15.18 -9.16
CA ALA A 178 -20.27 14.29 -10.22
C ALA A 178 -21.80 14.16 -10.35
N THR A 179 -22.56 14.82 -9.46
CA THR A 179 -24.02 14.93 -9.44
C THR A 179 -24.45 16.33 -9.81
#